data_AF-A0A2V7VEH0-F1
#
_entry.id   AF-A0A2V7VEH0-F1
#
_cell.length_a   1.000
_cell.length_b   1.000
_cell.length_c   1.000
_cell.angle_alpha   90.00
_cell.angle_beta   90.00
_cell.angle_gamma   90.00
#
_symmetry.space_group_name_H-M   'P 1'
#
loop_
_entity.id
_entity.type
_entity.pdbx_description
1 polymer ?
#
loop_
_entity_poly.entity_id
_entity_poly.type
_entity_poly.pdbx_seq_one_letter_code
_entity_poly.pdbx_strand_id
1 'polypeptide(L)'
;PLIQTWNLNVQRELWKSFSAMVGYFGSKGEHLRVSRNLNQLVGTARPFPRLSTSSPIYPNSALGNISEVTSLGYSRYNGVWVTLNQRFSHGLQLNGSYTWSRSKDTNSLNSAGGPGGVVLQDSTNIAGDYALSDYDARHRYVLSAIWDLPFRGNQLVEGWQLSVITQGQTGNPVNILTNLNFTGNANIRPDLVGNLEVFGRPEQWYSTAVCNPTVAGSCTASSVFALPVGPNHLGNLPRNAVTGPGFYNTDFSIIKKTKVGRTTVELRAEAFNVFNHPNLGNPPVAGRTATVGSTSFGIITGTRLPTGDSGSARQLQFALKVLF
;
A
#
# COMPACT_ATOMS: atom_id res chain seq x y z
N PRO A 1 17.70 -15.73 4.85
CA PRO A 1 17.43 -14.27 4.86
C PRO A 1 18.52 -13.49 5.61
N LEU A 2 19.03 -12.43 4.99
CA LEU A 2 19.95 -11.45 5.56
C LEU A 2 19.38 -10.05 5.36
N ILE A 3 19.45 -9.20 6.37
CA ILE A 3 19.05 -7.79 6.27
C ILE A 3 20.22 -6.93 6.76
N GLN A 4 20.63 -5.97 5.94
CA GLN A 4 21.60 -4.94 6.28
C GLN A 4 20.86 -3.61 6.38
N THR A 5 21.08 -2.88 7.46
CA THR A 5 20.50 -1.55 7.69
C THR A 5 21.60 -0.54 7.97
N TRP A 6 21.39 0.70 7.54
CA TRP A 6 22.27 1.81 7.85
C TRP A 6 21.45 3.08 7.95
N ASN A 7 21.86 3.99 8.83
CA ASN A 7 21.20 5.27 8.98
C ASN A 7 22.18 6.36 9.39
N LEU A 8 21.85 7.59 9.01
CA LEU A 8 22.56 8.80 9.42
C LEU A 8 21.53 9.82 9.88
N ASN A 9 21.69 10.35 11.08
CA ASN A 9 20.73 11.26 11.69
C ASN A 9 21.42 12.54 12.15
N VAL A 10 20.80 13.68 11.86
CA VAL A 10 21.19 14.98 12.40
C VAL A 10 19.99 15.56 13.12
N GLN A 11 20.15 15.85 14.42
CA GLN A 11 19.11 16.45 15.25
C GLN A 11 19.62 17.77 15.82
N ARG A 12 18.73 18.77 15.87
CA ARG A 12 19.02 20.07 16.45
C ARG A 12 17.83 20.60 17.22
N GLU A 13 18.09 21.14 18.41
CA GLU A 13 17.18 22.05 19.09
C GLU A 13 17.23 23.40 18.36
N LEU A 14 16.08 23.84 17.83
CA LEU A 14 15.99 25.09 17.06
C LEU A 14 15.61 26.27 17.96
N TRP A 15 14.79 26.03 18.98
CA TRP A 15 14.52 26.97 20.07
C TRP A 15 14.12 26.22 21.32
N LYS A 16 14.08 26.92 22.46
CA LYS A 16 13.72 26.38 23.78
C LYS A 16 12.35 25.70 23.68
N SER A 17 12.33 24.36 23.66
CA SER A 17 11.18 23.44 23.48
C SER A 17 10.96 22.81 22.09
N PHE A 18 11.61 23.25 21.02
CA PHE A 18 11.45 22.66 19.68
C PHE A 18 12.73 22.02 19.17
N SER A 19 12.62 20.79 18.70
CA SER A 19 13.69 20.10 17.99
C SER A 19 13.21 19.56 16.66
N ALA A 20 14.12 19.54 15.71
CA ALA A 20 13.94 18.88 14.43
C ALA A 20 15.07 17.89 14.20
N MET A 21 14.75 16.77 13.56
CA MET A 21 15.72 15.78 13.13
C MET A 21 15.47 15.45 11.67
N VAL A 22 16.56 15.34 10.92
CA VAL A 22 16.57 14.78 9.56
C VAL A 22 17.43 13.53 9.59
N GLY A 23 16.86 12.41 9.16
CA GLY A 23 17.51 11.12 9.12
C GLY A 23 17.40 10.49 7.74
N TYR A 24 18.49 9.90 7.25
CA TYR A 24 18.45 8.98 6.13
C TYR A 24 18.50 7.54 6.66
N PHE A 25 17.63 6.69 6.13
CA PHE A 25 17.50 5.28 6.49
C PHE A 25 17.57 4.43 5.22
N GLY A 26 18.52 3.50 5.18
CA GLY A 26 18.66 2.51 4.12
C GLY A 26 18.52 1.10 4.67
N SER A 27 17.91 0.22 3.89
CA SER A 27 17.97 -1.21 4.15
C SER A 27 18.11 -2.01 2.86
N LYS A 28 18.81 -3.13 2.95
CA LYS A 28 18.98 -4.10 1.87
C LYS A 28 18.67 -5.49 2.43
N GLY A 29 17.68 -6.14 1.85
CA GLY A 29 17.34 -7.53 2.14
C GLY A 29 17.89 -8.45 1.06
N GLU A 30 18.51 -9.55 1.46
CA GLU A 30 19.01 -10.62 0.59
C GLU A 30 18.54 -11.98 1.11
N HIS A 31 18.55 -12.96 0.21
CA HIS A 31 18.10 -14.32 0.51
C HIS A 31 16.68 -14.35 1.12
N LEU A 32 15.81 -13.50 0.59
CA LEU A 32 14.42 -13.39 1.01
C LEU A 32 13.59 -14.49 0.36
N ARG A 33 12.53 -14.88 1.07
CA ARG A 33 11.62 -15.93 0.63
C ARG A 33 10.83 -15.51 -0.61
N VAL A 34 10.89 -16.32 -1.66
CA VAL A 34 10.04 -16.22 -2.85
C VAL A 34 9.40 -17.58 -3.17
N SER A 35 8.24 -17.54 -3.81
CA SER A 35 7.51 -18.73 -4.27
C SER A 35 7.63 -18.83 -5.79
N ARG A 36 7.96 -20.02 -6.30
CA ARG A 36 8.16 -20.30 -7.73
C ARG A 36 7.40 -21.55 -8.13
N ASN A 37 7.01 -21.63 -9.41
CA ASN A 37 6.51 -22.87 -9.99
C ASN A 37 7.65 -23.55 -10.77
N LEU A 38 8.28 -24.57 -10.17
CA LEU A 38 9.33 -25.36 -10.82
C LEU A 38 8.85 -26.07 -12.07
N ASN A 39 7.54 -26.30 -12.17
CA ASN A 39 6.93 -26.96 -13.31
C ASN A 39 6.18 -25.98 -14.24
N GLN A 40 6.55 -24.70 -14.21
CA GLN A 40 6.05 -23.70 -15.15
C GLN A 40 6.32 -24.13 -16.60
N LEU A 41 5.38 -23.86 -17.50
CA LEU A 41 5.54 -24.18 -18.92
C LEU A 41 6.76 -23.46 -19.51
N VAL A 42 7.56 -24.21 -20.28
CA VAL A 42 8.63 -23.69 -21.13
C VAL A 42 8.32 -24.19 -22.53
N GLY A 43 8.00 -23.31 -23.47
CA GLY A 43 7.33 -23.76 -24.69
C GLY A 43 5.94 -24.30 -24.38
N THR A 44 5.54 -25.37 -25.05
CA THR A 44 4.23 -26.03 -24.86
C THR A 44 4.25 -27.13 -23.80
N ALA A 45 5.38 -27.36 -23.13
CA ALA A 45 5.59 -28.49 -22.25
C ALA A 45 5.98 -28.06 -20.83
N ARG A 46 5.62 -28.92 -19.87
CA ARG A 46 6.09 -28.84 -18.49
C ARG A 46 7.46 -29.54 -18.38
N PRO A 47 8.45 -28.99 -17.65
CA PRO A 47 9.73 -29.65 -17.42
C PRO A 47 9.58 -31.05 -16.78
N PHE A 48 8.60 -31.22 -15.91
CA PHE A 48 8.25 -32.46 -15.24
C PHE A 48 6.79 -32.82 -15.57
N PRO A 49 6.49 -33.43 -16.73
CA PRO A 49 5.11 -33.63 -17.17
C PRO A 49 4.39 -34.78 -16.44
N ARG A 50 5.11 -35.83 -16.04
CA ARG A 50 4.59 -37.02 -15.36
C ARG A 50 5.61 -37.56 -14.36
N LEU A 51 5.13 -38.30 -13.36
CA LEU A 51 5.97 -39.18 -12.54
C LEU A 51 6.49 -40.35 -13.37
N SER A 52 7.60 -40.95 -12.92
CA SER A 52 8.13 -42.18 -13.53
C SER A 52 7.06 -43.28 -13.59
N THR A 53 7.08 -44.11 -14.64
CA THR A 53 6.23 -45.30 -14.74
C THR A 53 6.52 -46.33 -13.64
N SER A 54 7.73 -46.31 -13.09
CA SER A 54 8.15 -47.15 -11.96
C SER A 54 7.92 -46.51 -10.59
N SER A 55 7.26 -45.34 -10.50
CA SER A 55 7.01 -44.69 -9.21
C SER A 55 6.16 -45.59 -8.30
N PRO A 56 6.58 -45.85 -7.05
CA PRO A 56 5.79 -46.65 -6.11
C PRO A 56 4.48 -45.96 -5.69
N ILE A 57 4.40 -44.64 -5.90
CA ILE A 57 3.23 -43.82 -5.62
C ILE A 57 2.83 -43.12 -6.91
N TYR A 58 1.59 -43.36 -7.37
CA TYR A 58 1.01 -42.74 -8.58
C TYR A 58 1.89 -42.90 -9.85
N PRO A 59 2.21 -44.13 -10.28
CA PRO A 59 3.03 -44.37 -11.48
C PRO A 59 2.42 -43.72 -12.72
N ASN A 60 3.26 -43.06 -13.52
CA ASN A 60 2.88 -42.37 -14.76
C ASN A 60 1.83 -41.24 -14.61
N SER A 61 1.54 -40.80 -13.39
CA SER A 61 0.57 -39.71 -13.15
C SER A 61 1.09 -38.36 -13.65
N ALA A 62 0.20 -37.57 -14.26
CA ALA A 62 0.53 -36.23 -14.72
C ALA A 62 0.80 -35.26 -13.56
N LEU A 63 1.84 -34.45 -13.69
CA LEU A 63 2.20 -33.43 -12.71
C LEU A 63 1.73 -32.06 -13.17
N GLY A 64 1.05 -31.37 -12.26
CA GLY A 64 0.65 -29.97 -12.40
C GLY A 64 1.76 -29.03 -11.94
N ASN A 65 1.40 -27.90 -11.35
CA ASN A 65 2.38 -26.99 -10.77
C ASN A 65 3.12 -27.63 -9.61
N ILE A 66 4.42 -27.34 -9.52
CA ILE A 66 5.28 -27.74 -8.40
C ILE A 66 5.73 -26.45 -7.73
N SER A 67 5.13 -26.13 -6.59
CA SER A 67 5.45 -24.92 -5.84
C SER A 67 6.72 -25.14 -5.01
N GLU A 68 7.73 -24.30 -5.24
CA GLU A 68 8.97 -24.26 -4.47
C GLU A 68 9.08 -22.93 -3.75
N VAL A 69 9.42 -23.00 -2.46
CA VAL A 69 9.81 -21.85 -1.66
C VAL A 69 11.32 -21.78 -1.62
N THR A 70 11.90 -20.71 -2.17
CA THR A 70 13.34 -20.53 -2.25
C THR A 70 13.78 -19.18 -1.66
N SER A 71 15.08 -19.01 -1.44
CA SER A 71 15.69 -17.81 -0.84
C SER A 71 16.42 -16.97 -1.88
N LEU A 72 15.76 -16.70 -3.01
CA LEU A 72 16.33 -15.93 -4.13
C LEU A 72 15.80 -14.49 -4.20
N GLY A 73 14.87 -14.11 -3.31
CA GLY A 73 14.32 -12.77 -3.25
C GLY A 73 15.27 -11.76 -2.64
N TYR A 74 15.04 -10.49 -2.96
CA TYR A 74 15.80 -9.38 -2.42
C TYR A 74 14.96 -8.10 -2.37
N SER A 75 15.35 -7.17 -1.49
CA SER A 75 14.66 -5.90 -1.32
C SER A 75 15.65 -4.76 -1.07
N ARG A 76 15.22 -3.53 -1.37
CA ARG A 76 15.95 -2.31 -1.05
C ARG A 76 14.97 -1.23 -0.60
N TYR A 77 15.26 -0.61 0.53
CA TYR A 77 14.56 0.55 1.04
C TYR A 77 15.52 1.72 1.18
N ASN A 78 15.07 2.91 0.80
CA ASN A 78 15.75 4.17 1.06
C ASN A 78 14.70 5.19 1.49
N GLY A 79 14.93 5.90 2.58
CA GLY A 79 14.00 6.90 3.08
C GLY A 79 14.71 8.06 3.76
N VAL A 80 14.14 9.26 3.61
CA VAL A 80 14.46 10.44 4.41
C VAL A 80 13.31 10.68 5.36
N TRP A 81 13.63 10.74 6.65
CA TRP A 81 12.69 10.98 7.73
C TRP A 81 12.96 12.36 8.30
N VAL A 82 11.92 13.18 8.38
CA VAL A 82 11.94 14.46 9.08
C VAL A 82 11.02 14.31 10.28
N THR A 83 11.54 14.54 11.48
CA THR A 83 10.72 14.55 12.70
C THR A 83 10.79 15.92 13.36
N LEU A 84 9.65 16.36 13.86
CA LEU A 84 9.45 17.62 14.56
C LEU A 84 8.91 17.31 15.95
N ASN A 85 9.51 17.90 16.97
CA ASN A 85 9.11 17.68 18.36
C ASN A 85 9.08 19.01 19.10
N GLN A 86 7.87 19.47 19.43
CA GLN A 86 7.61 20.56 20.35
C GLN A 86 7.24 19.96 21.70
N ARG A 87 8.12 20.11 22.68
CA ARG A 87 7.79 19.85 24.09
C ARG A 87 6.77 20.87 24.57
N PHE A 88 5.94 20.47 25.54
CA PHE A 88 4.86 21.32 26.04
C PHE A 88 5.39 22.69 26.48
N SER A 89 4.94 23.74 25.82
CA SER A 89 5.38 25.12 26.02
C SER A 89 4.29 26.06 25.55
N HIS A 90 3.95 27.07 26.37
CA HIS A 90 2.87 28.03 26.08
C HIS A 90 1.54 27.34 25.71
N GLY A 91 1.24 26.20 26.34
CA GLY A 91 0.03 25.42 26.10
C GLY A 91 0.11 24.47 24.90
N LEU A 92 1.14 24.52 24.06
CA LEU A 92 1.25 23.71 22.86
C LEU A 92 2.24 22.54 23.05
N GLN A 93 1.81 21.35 22.66
CA GLN A 93 2.65 20.17 22.41
C GLN A 93 2.40 19.68 20.99
N LEU A 94 3.46 19.32 20.26
CA LEU A 94 3.37 18.85 18.88
C LEU A 94 4.39 17.76 18.58
N ASN A 95 3.95 16.74 17.85
CA ASN A 95 4.80 15.72 17.26
C ASN A 95 4.48 15.60 15.77
N GLY A 96 5.49 15.76 14.92
CA GLY A 96 5.38 15.62 13.48
C GLY A 96 6.37 14.60 12.96
N SER A 97 5.96 13.81 11.98
CA SER A 97 6.84 12.95 11.21
C SER A 97 6.48 13.06 9.73
N TYR A 98 7.49 13.14 8.88
CA TYR A 98 7.37 13.08 7.44
C TYR A 98 8.41 12.10 6.91
N THR A 99 8.00 11.21 6.03
CA THR A 99 8.84 10.22 5.39
C THR A 99 8.70 10.37 3.90
N TRP A 100 9.81 10.61 3.22
CA TRP A 100 9.94 10.44 1.77
C TRP A 100 10.72 9.16 1.52
N SER A 101 10.12 8.16 0.85
CA SER A 101 10.74 6.84 0.75
C SER A 101 10.58 6.15 -0.61
N ARG A 102 11.44 5.17 -0.84
CA ARG A 102 11.40 4.22 -1.95
C ARG A 102 11.68 2.81 -1.43
N SER A 103 10.67 1.95 -1.48
CA SER A 103 10.78 0.52 -1.24
C SER A 103 10.67 -0.24 -2.55
N LYS A 104 11.61 -1.16 -2.81
CA LYS A 104 11.57 -2.10 -3.93
C LYS A 104 11.85 -3.52 -3.44
N ASP A 105 11.20 -4.51 -4.03
CA ASP A 105 11.42 -5.92 -3.72
C ASP A 105 11.01 -6.84 -4.89
N THR A 106 11.21 -8.15 -4.72
CA THR A 106 10.87 -9.19 -5.71
C THR A 106 9.47 -9.79 -5.60
N ASN A 107 8.77 -9.70 -4.46
CA ASN A 107 7.40 -10.25 -4.34
C ASN A 107 6.48 -9.62 -3.27
N SER A 108 6.95 -8.60 -2.56
CA SER A 108 6.24 -7.92 -1.46
C SER A 108 5.59 -8.86 -0.45
N LEU A 109 6.24 -9.99 -0.17
CA LEU A 109 5.74 -11.00 0.74
C LEU A 109 5.59 -10.41 2.16
N ASN A 110 4.37 -9.98 2.48
CA ASN A 110 3.91 -9.77 3.84
C ASN A 110 3.16 -11.03 4.29
N SER A 111 3.08 -11.27 5.59
CA SER A 111 2.37 -12.40 6.21
C SER A 111 0.85 -12.41 5.96
N ALA A 112 0.32 -11.49 5.14
CA ALA A 112 -1.09 -11.47 4.71
C ALA A 112 -1.36 -12.38 3.50
N GLY A 113 -0.33 -12.75 2.73
CA GLY A 113 -0.43 -13.86 1.80
C GLY A 113 -0.24 -15.16 2.57
N GLY A 114 -1.33 -15.89 2.81
CA GLY A 114 -1.30 -17.20 3.47
C GLY A 114 -0.33 -18.21 2.82
N PRO A 115 -0.28 -19.46 3.31
CA PRO A 115 0.68 -20.47 2.84
C PRO A 115 0.57 -20.67 1.32
N GLY A 116 1.49 -20.06 0.56
CA GLY A 116 1.42 -20.05 -0.92
C GLY A 116 2.17 -18.87 -1.54
N GLY A 117 2.10 -17.68 -0.93
CA GLY A 117 2.81 -16.47 -1.38
C GLY A 117 2.44 -16.00 -2.80
N VAL A 118 2.80 -14.76 -3.13
CA VAL A 118 2.77 -14.29 -4.52
C VAL A 118 3.82 -15.10 -5.30
N VAL A 119 3.36 -15.93 -6.23
CA VAL A 119 4.27 -16.62 -7.16
C VAL A 119 4.80 -15.60 -8.16
N LEU A 120 6.08 -15.70 -8.51
CA LEU A 120 6.71 -14.86 -9.54
C LEU A 120 6.08 -15.14 -10.91
N GLN A 121 5.97 -14.12 -11.76
CA GLN A 121 5.39 -14.29 -13.10
C GLN A 121 6.24 -15.25 -13.94
N ASP A 122 7.55 -15.05 -13.92
CA ASP A 122 8.52 -15.92 -14.56
C ASP A 122 9.37 -16.62 -13.50
N SER A 123 9.09 -17.91 -13.28
CA SER A 123 9.88 -18.71 -12.33
C SER A 123 11.34 -18.85 -12.77
N THR A 124 11.71 -18.58 -14.03
CA THR A 124 13.10 -18.62 -14.48
C THR A 124 13.82 -17.27 -14.42
N ASN A 125 13.06 -16.17 -14.28
CA ASN A 125 13.59 -14.80 -14.23
C ASN A 125 13.05 -14.00 -13.04
N ILE A 126 13.69 -14.17 -11.89
CA ILE A 126 13.31 -13.52 -10.63
C ILE A 126 13.50 -12.00 -10.68
N ALA A 127 14.50 -11.54 -11.43
CA ALA A 127 14.77 -10.11 -11.58
C ALA A 127 13.63 -9.38 -12.32
N GLY A 128 12.84 -10.09 -13.13
CA GLY A 128 11.68 -9.56 -13.84
C GLY A 128 10.54 -9.08 -12.93
N ASP A 129 10.51 -9.50 -11.67
CA ASP A 129 9.54 -9.06 -10.66
C ASP A 129 10.10 -8.03 -9.68
N TYR A 130 11.36 -7.60 -9.84
CA TYR A 130 11.95 -6.57 -8.98
C TYR A 130 11.40 -5.18 -9.31
N ALA A 131 10.46 -4.71 -8.49
CA ALA A 131 9.78 -3.44 -8.70
C ALA A 131 9.49 -2.73 -7.36
N LEU A 132 8.70 -1.64 -7.40
CA LEU A 132 8.22 -1.00 -6.17
C LEU A 132 7.50 -2.04 -5.29
N SER A 133 7.65 -1.96 -3.98
CA SER A 133 6.91 -2.82 -3.06
C SER A 133 5.41 -2.49 -3.07
N ASP A 134 4.54 -3.47 -2.82
CA ASP A 134 3.08 -3.29 -2.69
C ASP A 134 2.71 -2.30 -1.59
N TYR A 135 3.59 -2.11 -0.61
CA TYR A 135 3.44 -1.20 0.51
C TYR A 135 4.33 0.06 0.40
N ASP A 136 4.93 0.33 -0.77
CA ASP A 136 5.67 1.59 -0.99
C ASP A 136 4.72 2.78 -0.79
N ALA A 137 5.07 3.68 0.12
CA ALA A 137 4.41 4.96 0.29
C ALA A 137 5.48 6.04 0.06
N ARG A 138 5.43 6.67 -1.12
CA ARG A 138 6.41 7.65 -1.56
C ARG A 138 6.53 8.81 -0.58
N HIS A 139 5.39 9.35 -0.15
CA HIS A 139 5.31 10.38 0.87
C HIS A 139 4.33 9.91 1.95
N ARG A 140 4.71 10.07 3.21
CA ARG A 140 3.83 9.85 4.36
C ARG A 140 4.10 10.91 5.41
N TYR A 141 3.07 11.53 5.95
CA TYR A 141 3.17 12.40 7.11
C TYR A 141 2.16 12.01 8.18
N VAL A 142 2.53 12.27 9.42
CA VAL A 142 1.64 12.25 10.57
C VAL A 142 2.01 13.44 11.44
N LEU A 143 1.04 14.25 11.79
CA LEU A 143 1.18 15.38 12.70
C LEU A 143 0.13 15.24 13.79
N SER A 144 0.56 15.25 15.04
CA SER A 144 -0.30 15.35 16.21
C SER A 144 0.03 16.60 17.00
N ALA A 145 -0.99 17.31 17.45
CA ALA A 145 -0.82 18.49 18.28
C ALA A 145 -1.94 18.59 19.32
N ILE A 146 -1.58 19.03 20.52
CA ILE A 146 -2.50 19.38 21.61
C ILE A 146 -2.20 20.82 22.00
N TRP A 147 -3.23 21.65 22.08
CA TRP A 147 -3.11 23.05 22.44
C TRP A 147 -4.09 23.44 23.53
N ASP A 148 -3.58 23.70 24.73
CA ASP A 148 -4.29 24.39 25.80
C ASP A 148 -4.41 25.86 25.44
N LEU A 149 -5.63 26.29 25.14
CA LEU A 149 -5.88 27.67 24.71
C LEU A 149 -5.62 28.62 25.89
N PRO A 150 -4.92 29.75 25.66
CA PRO A 150 -4.48 30.64 26.73
C PRO A 150 -5.61 31.57 27.23
N PHE A 151 -6.87 31.26 26.94
CA PHE A 151 -8.01 32.05 27.37
C PHE A 151 -8.14 32.02 28.89
N ARG A 152 -8.28 33.21 29.49
CA ARG A 152 -8.51 33.39 30.92
C ARG A 152 -9.80 34.16 31.14
N GLY A 153 -10.58 33.79 32.14
CA GLY A 153 -11.86 34.42 32.42
C GLY A 153 -12.73 33.58 33.33
N ASN A 154 -14.04 33.58 33.07
CA ASN A 154 -14.96 32.71 33.79
C ASN A 154 -14.85 31.25 33.30
N GLN A 155 -15.58 30.36 33.98
CA GLN A 155 -15.66 28.93 33.68
C GLN A 155 -16.10 28.60 32.24
N LEU A 156 -16.76 29.50 31.52
CA LEU A 156 -17.16 29.32 30.12
C LEU A 156 -16.02 29.69 29.15
N VAL A 157 -15.15 30.63 29.53
CA VAL A 157 -14.06 31.14 28.70
C VAL A 157 -12.76 30.34 28.86
N GLU A 158 -12.40 29.88 30.06
CA GLU A 158 -11.10 29.22 30.32
C GLU A 158 -11.12 27.69 30.16
N GLY A 159 -9.97 27.03 30.07
CA GLY A 159 -9.91 25.56 30.13
C GLY A 159 -10.32 24.83 28.85
N TRP A 160 -10.27 25.51 27.71
CA TRP A 160 -10.41 24.88 26.39
C TRP A 160 -9.08 24.28 25.94
N GLN A 161 -9.15 23.06 25.42
CA GLN A 161 -8.03 22.35 24.81
C GLN A 161 -8.46 21.85 23.42
N LEU A 162 -7.60 22.04 22.43
CA LEU A 162 -7.76 21.47 21.09
C LEU A 162 -6.78 20.32 20.91
N SER A 163 -7.22 19.26 20.23
CA SER A 163 -6.36 18.17 19.79
C SER A 163 -6.60 17.91 18.32
N VAL A 164 -5.53 17.69 17.56
CA VAL A 164 -5.60 17.32 16.15
C VAL A 164 -4.60 16.22 15.85
N ILE A 165 -5.02 15.25 15.07
CA ILE A 165 -4.14 14.28 14.43
C ILE A 165 -4.47 14.30 12.94
N THR A 166 -3.49 14.68 12.12
CA THR A 166 -3.63 14.60 10.66
C THR A 166 -2.58 13.64 10.13
N GLN A 167 -3.01 12.79 9.21
CA GLN A 167 -2.15 11.84 8.53
C GLN A 167 -2.47 11.86 7.05
N GLY A 168 -1.42 11.78 6.24
CA GLY A 168 -1.56 11.68 4.81
C GLY A 168 -0.45 10.84 4.21
N GLN A 169 -0.76 10.15 3.11
CA GLN A 169 0.24 9.44 2.33
C GLN A 169 -0.18 9.34 0.87
N THR A 170 0.81 9.23 -0.01
CA THR A 170 0.56 8.79 -1.39
C THR A 170 -0.05 7.40 -1.42
N GLY A 171 -0.71 7.08 -2.53
CA GLY A 171 -1.21 5.73 -2.72
C GLY A 171 -0.12 4.71 -2.82
N ASN A 172 -0.53 3.45 -2.66
CA ASN A 172 0.37 2.33 -2.84
C ASN A 172 0.39 1.88 -4.30
N PRO A 173 1.52 1.33 -4.77
CA PRO A 173 1.58 0.75 -6.10
C PRO A 173 0.57 -0.38 -6.30
N VAL A 174 0.16 -0.56 -7.55
CA VAL A 174 -0.85 -1.52 -7.97
C VAL A 174 -0.25 -2.44 -9.01
N ASN A 175 -0.37 -3.74 -8.78
CA ASN A 175 0.00 -4.74 -9.75
C ASN A 175 -1.16 -5.00 -10.74
N ILE A 176 -0.92 -4.78 -12.03
CA ILE A 176 -1.90 -5.03 -13.08
C ILE A 176 -1.68 -6.45 -13.60
N LEU A 177 -2.68 -7.31 -13.41
CA LEU A 177 -2.67 -8.70 -13.83
C LEU A 177 -3.73 -8.95 -14.90
N THR A 178 -3.50 -9.97 -15.72
CA THR A 178 -4.47 -10.55 -16.65
C THR A 178 -5.19 -11.72 -15.99
N ASN A 179 -6.20 -12.28 -16.65
CA ASN A 179 -6.87 -13.53 -16.25
C ASN A 179 -6.22 -14.80 -16.84
N LEU A 180 -5.04 -14.67 -17.46
CA LEU A 180 -4.33 -15.78 -18.10
C LEU A 180 -3.60 -16.63 -17.06
N ASN A 181 -3.47 -17.93 -17.31
CA ASN A 181 -2.96 -18.90 -16.33
C ASN A 181 -2.00 -19.95 -16.91
N PHE A 182 -1.34 -19.65 -18.03
CA PHE A 182 -0.40 -20.60 -18.64
C PHE A 182 0.95 -20.72 -17.90
N THR A 183 1.23 -19.91 -16.88
CA THR A 183 2.30 -20.19 -15.89
C THR A 183 1.87 -21.21 -14.84
N GLY A 184 0.60 -21.61 -14.87
CA GLY A 184 -0.06 -22.36 -13.80
C GLY A 184 -0.62 -21.49 -12.67
N ASN A 185 -0.28 -20.20 -12.60
CA ASN A 185 -0.80 -19.26 -11.60
C ASN A 185 -1.37 -18.00 -12.29
N ALA A 186 -2.32 -17.33 -11.64
CA ALA A 186 -2.95 -16.11 -12.16
C ALA A 186 -2.15 -14.84 -11.80
N ASN A 187 -0.89 -14.78 -12.25
CA ASN A 187 0.08 -13.73 -11.92
C ASN A 187 0.73 -13.09 -13.15
N ILE A 188 0.09 -13.25 -14.31
CA ILE A 188 0.60 -12.80 -15.60
C ILE A 188 0.22 -11.33 -15.81
N ARG A 189 1.22 -10.48 -16.02
CA ARG A 189 1.06 -9.05 -16.35
C ARG A 189 0.88 -8.88 -17.86
N PRO A 190 0.10 -7.91 -18.36
CA PRO A 190 -0.04 -7.69 -19.79
C PRO A 190 1.23 -7.10 -20.40
N ASP A 191 1.28 -7.00 -21.73
CA ASP A 191 2.22 -6.11 -22.40
C ASP A 191 1.72 -4.68 -22.38
N LEU A 192 2.64 -3.74 -22.18
CA LEU A 192 2.44 -2.33 -22.43
C LEU A 192 2.77 -2.03 -23.90
N VAL A 193 1.74 -1.72 -24.68
CA VAL A 193 1.83 -1.44 -26.13
C VAL A 193 1.46 0.00 -26.49
N GLY A 194 0.98 0.77 -25.52
CA GLY A 194 0.62 2.18 -25.68
C GLY A 194 0.95 3.00 -24.44
N ASN A 195 0.46 4.24 -24.38
CA ASN A 195 0.73 5.13 -23.25
C ASN A 195 -0.12 4.76 -22.03
N LEU A 196 0.53 4.38 -20.93
CA LEU A 196 -0.11 4.16 -19.65
C LEU A 196 -0.25 5.49 -18.91
N GLU A 197 -1.48 5.98 -18.82
CA GLU A 197 -1.83 7.20 -18.10
C GLU A 197 -2.59 6.87 -16.82
N VAL A 198 -2.37 7.66 -15.77
CA VAL A 198 -3.14 7.61 -14.52
C VAL A 198 -4.00 8.86 -14.47
N PHE A 199 -5.31 8.70 -14.67
CA PHE A 199 -6.27 9.81 -14.67
C PHE A 199 -6.70 10.23 -13.26
N GLY A 200 -6.61 9.32 -12.27
CA GLY A 200 -6.91 9.63 -10.87
C GLY A 200 -8.40 9.78 -10.52
N ARG A 201 -9.31 9.33 -11.40
CA ARG A 201 -10.77 9.33 -11.17
C ARG A 201 -11.31 7.93 -10.86
N PRO A 202 -12.28 7.75 -9.94
CA PRO A 202 -12.76 6.43 -9.52
C PRO A 202 -13.30 5.55 -10.66
N GLU A 203 -14.01 6.15 -11.62
CA GLU A 203 -14.61 5.48 -12.77
C GLU A 203 -13.58 5.03 -13.82
N GLN A 204 -12.36 5.55 -13.76
CA GLN A 204 -11.26 5.17 -14.64
C GLN A 204 -9.94 5.70 -14.06
N TRP A 205 -9.30 4.92 -13.19
CA TRP A 205 -8.10 5.37 -12.49
C TRP A 205 -6.87 5.47 -13.40
N TYR A 206 -6.77 4.56 -14.38
CA TYR A 206 -5.70 4.51 -15.38
C TYR A 206 -6.24 4.06 -16.75
N SER A 207 -5.42 4.09 -17.79
CA SER A 207 -5.74 3.56 -19.13
C SER A 207 -6.29 2.13 -19.07
N THR A 208 -7.46 1.85 -19.66
CA THR A 208 -8.12 0.53 -19.55
C THR A 208 -8.24 -0.24 -20.87
N ALA A 209 -7.70 0.30 -21.96
CA ALA A 209 -7.82 -0.30 -23.29
C ALA A 209 -6.93 -1.56 -23.40
N VAL A 210 -7.56 -2.73 -23.31
CA VAL A 210 -6.94 -4.05 -23.47
C VAL A 210 -7.31 -4.64 -24.82
N CYS A 211 -6.33 -5.12 -25.57
CA CYS A 211 -6.52 -5.86 -26.81
C CYS A 211 -6.03 -7.31 -26.71
N ASN A 212 -6.54 -8.18 -27.58
CA ASN A 212 -6.05 -9.53 -27.78
C ASN A 212 -5.35 -9.64 -29.14
N PRO A 213 -4.00 -9.75 -29.19
CA PRO A 213 -3.27 -9.82 -30.44
C PRO A 213 -3.56 -11.09 -31.27
N THR A 214 -4.20 -12.12 -30.72
CA THR A 214 -4.62 -13.31 -31.49
C THR A 214 -5.88 -13.08 -32.32
N VAL A 215 -6.57 -11.97 -32.12
CA VAL A 215 -7.82 -11.63 -32.83
C VAL A 215 -7.55 -10.47 -33.78
N ALA A 216 -7.71 -10.72 -35.08
CA ALA A 216 -7.49 -9.70 -36.12
C ALA A 216 -8.33 -8.44 -35.84
N GLY A 217 -7.67 -7.27 -35.89
CA GLY A 217 -8.32 -5.98 -35.63
C GLY A 217 -8.58 -5.66 -34.15
N SER A 218 -8.29 -6.56 -33.20
CA SER A 218 -8.49 -6.27 -31.77
C SER A 218 -7.50 -5.23 -31.24
N CYS A 219 -6.25 -5.26 -31.70
CA CYS A 219 -5.24 -4.29 -31.30
C CYS A 219 -5.23 -3.11 -32.28
N THR A 220 -5.55 -1.93 -31.74
CA THR A 220 -5.60 -0.65 -32.44
C THR A 220 -4.55 0.31 -31.88
N ALA A 221 -4.35 1.47 -32.52
CA ALA A 221 -3.45 2.52 -32.01
C ALA A 221 -3.85 3.07 -30.63
N SER A 222 -5.10 2.87 -30.19
CA SER A 222 -5.58 3.27 -28.86
C SER A 222 -5.40 2.20 -27.79
N SER A 223 -4.89 1.01 -28.15
CA SER A 223 -4.64 -0.07 -27.21
C SER A 223 -3.46 0.31 -26.30
N VAL A 224 -3.64 0.12 -24.99
CA VAL A 224 -2.58 0.39 -24.01
C VAL A 224 -1.98 -0.91 -23.50
N PHE A 225 -2.83 -1.92 -23.31
CA PHE A 225 -2.42 -3.24 -22.90
C PHE A 225 -2.70 -4.27 -24.00
N ALA A 226 -1.77 -5.19 -24.22
CA ALA A 226 -2.02 -6.39 -25.02
C ALA A 226 -1.94 -7.63 -24.12
N LEU A 227 -2.85 -8.58 -24.33
CA LEU A 227 -2.80 -9.87 -23.66
C LEU A 227 -1.60 -10.68 -24.20
N PRO A 228 -0.71 -11.19 -23.32
CA PRO A 228 0.42 -12.00 -23.74
C PRO A 228 -0.05 -13.34 -24.35
N VAL A 229 0.63 -13.79 -25.41
CA VAL A 229 0.22 -14.97 -26.19
C VAL A 229 1.04 -16.18 -25.79
N GLY A 230 0.55 -16.89 -24.77
CA GLY A 230 1.06 -18.18 -24.37
C GLY A 230 2.38 -18.14 -23.58
N PRO A 231 2.86 -19.32 -23.14
CA PRO A 231 3.91 -19.46 -22.12
C PRO A 231 5.30 -18.94 -22.53
N ASN A 232 5.55 -18.73 -23.81
CA ASN A 232 6.82 -18.18 -24.30
C ASN A 232 6.89 -16.66 -24.19
N HIS A 233 5.77 -15.99 -23.91
CA HIS A 233 5.70 -14.55 -23.79
C HIS A 233 4.75 -14.19 -22.66
N LEU A 234 5.31 -13.84 -21.50
CA LEU A 234 4.54 -13.63 -20.28
C LEU A 234 3.99 -12.22 -20.15
N GLY A 235 4.46 -11.25 -20.93
CA GLY A 235 4.11 -9.84 -20.84
C GLY A 235 5.23 -8.98 -20.26
N ASN A 236 5.34 -7.73 -20.70
CA ASN A 236 6.45 -6.83 -20.36
C ASN A 236 6.13 -5.73 -19.33
N LEU A 237 4.86 -5.52 -18.95
CA LEU A 237 4.50 -4.47 -18.00
C LEU A 237 5.19 -4.74 -16.66
N PRO A 238 5.95 -3.80 -16.06
CA PRO A 238 6.60 -4.03 -14.78
C PRO A 238 5.57 -4.27 -13.67
N ARG A 239 5.95 -5.03 -12.64
CA ARG A 239 5.12 -5.17 -11.45
C ARG A 239 4.91 -3.79 -10.83
N ASN A 240 3.73 -3.54 -10.28
CA ASN A 240 3.46 -2.31 -9.54
C ASN A 240 3.65 -1.02 -10.37
N ALA A 241 3.21 -1.07 -11.64
CA ALA A 241 3.42 -0.03 -12.64
C ALA A 241 2.65 1.29 -12.39
N VAL A 242 1.52 1.24 -11.67
CA VAL A 242 0.69 2.42 -11.39
C VAL A 242 0.55 2.64 -9.90
N THR A 243 0.32 3.88 -9.49
CA THR A 243 0.08 4.24 -8.08
C THR A 243 -1.42 4.41 -7.85
N GLY A 244 -1.96 3.78 -6.80
CA GLY A 244 -3.36 3.91 -6.40
C GLY A 244 -3.69 5.25 -5.72
N PRO A 245 -4.92 5.41 -5.20
CA PRO A 245 -5.32 6.62 -4.48
C PRO A 245 -4.53 6.86 -3.20
N GLY A 246 -4.28 8.14 -2.92
CA GLY A 246 -3.74 8.58 -1.63
C GLY A 246 -4.69 8.32 -0.47
N PHE A 247 -4.15 8.49 0.74
CA PHE A 247 -4.93 8.44 1.97
C PHE A 247 -4.74 9.75 2.71
N TYR A 248 -5.83 10.33 3.21
CA TYR A 248 -5.85 11.55 4.01
C TYR A 248 -6.91 11.42 5.09
N ASN A 249 -6.52 11.64 6.34
CA ASN A 249 -7.43 11.64 7.47
C ASN A 249 -7.03 12.73 8.46
N THR A 250 -8.02 13.46 8.98
CA THR A 250 -7.81 14.41 10.06
C THR A 250 -8.86 14.17 11.13
N ASP A 251 -8.39 13.82 12.32
CA ASP A 251 -9.19 13.67 13.51
C ASP A 251 -8.98 14.89 14.40
N PHE A 252 -10.06 15.36 15.00
CA PHE A 252 -10.06 16.60 15.77
C PHE A 252 -10.91 16.46 17.03
N SER A 253 -10.40 16.96 18.15
CA SER A 253 -11.14 16.98 19.41
C SER A 253 -11.12 18.37 20.03
N ILE A 254 -12.27 18.77 20.55
CA ILE A 254 -12.40 19.93 21.44
C ILE A 254 -12.71 19.40 22.83
N ILE A 255 -11.95 19.87 23.80
CA ILE A 255 -12.07 19.47 25.20
C ILE A 255 -12.28 20.73 26.02
N LYS A 256 -13.26 20.69 26.93
CA LYS A 256 -13.52 21.73 27.91
C LYS A 256 -13.33 21.16 29.31
N LYS A 257 -12.36 21.69 30.04
CA LYS A 257 -12.09 21.36 31.45
C LYS A 257 -12.57 22.52 32.31
N THR A 258 -13.53 22.28 33.19
CA THR A 258 -14.07 23.28 34.10
C THR A 258 -14.23 22.71 35.50
N LYS A 259 -14.17 23.56 36.53
CA LYS A 259 -14.42 23.15 37.91
C LYS A 259 -15.85 23.49 38.31
N VAL A 260 -16.56 22.52 38.88
CA VAL A 260 -17.89 22.69 39.47
C VAL A 260 -17.80 22.30 40.93
N GLY A 261 -17.73 23.29 41.81
CA GLY A 261 -17.42 23.05 43.23
C GLY A 261 -16.01 22.46 43.41
N ARG A 262 -15.91 21.29 44.06
CA ARG A 262 -14.65 20.55 44.24
C ARG A 262 -14.34 19.59 43.09
N THR A 263 -15.30 19.40 42.19
CA THR A 263 -15.24 18.40 41.12
C THR A 263 -14.72 19.04 39.84
N THR A 264 -13.87 18.31 39.10
CA THR A 264 -13.48 18.72 37.74
C THR A 264 -14.34 17.98 36.73
N VAL A 265 -14.95 18.75 35.83
CA VAL A 265 -15.78 18.26 34.73
C VAL A 265 -15.02 18.47 33.43
N GLU A 266 -14.91 17.39 32.65
CA GLU A 266 -14.31 17.41 31.33
C GLU A 266 -15.35 16.99 30.28
N LEU A 267 -15.71 17.92 29.41
CA LEU A 267 -16.57 17.67 28.25
C LEU A 267 -15.67 17.49 27.03
N ARG A 268 -15.93 16.45 26.23
CA ARG A 268 -15.21 16.19 24.99
C ARG A 268 -16.17 16.07 23.84
N ALA A 269 -15.81 16.70 22.73
CA ALA A 269 -16.41 16.47 21.42
C ALA A 269 -15.28 16.07 20.47
N GLU A 270 -15.38 14.88 19.87
CA GLU A 270 -14.38 14.32 18.96
C GLU A 270 -15.02 14.11 17.59
N ALA A 271 -14.27 14.44 16.54
CA ALA A 271 -14.65 14.28 15.15
C ALA A 271 -13.55 13.50 14.43
N PHE A 272 -13.82 12.23 14.13
CA PHE A 272 -12.97 11.41 13.28
C PHE A 272 -13.29 11.72 11.82
N ASN A 273 -12.26 11.84 10.99
CA ASN A 273 -12.37 12.36 9.62
C ASN A 273 -13.22 13.64 9.56
N VAL A 274 -12.80 14.70 10.27
CA VAL A 274 -13.57 15.94 10.44
C VAL A 274 -13.98 16.58 9.10
N PHE A 275 -13.17 16.40 8.05
CA PHE A 275 -13.42 16.90 6.70
C PHE A 275 -14.27 15.96 5.84
N ASN A 276 -14.62 14.78 6.34
CA ASN A 276 -15.35 13.74 5.62
C ASN A 276 -14.70 13.39 4.26
N HIS A 277 -13.36 13.39 4.20
CA HIS A 277 -12.63 13.05 2.98
C HIS A 277 -12.79 11.56 2.67
N PRO A 278 -13.24 11.17 1.46
CA PRO A 278 -13.32 9.76 1.08
C PRO A 278 -11.93 9.17 0.82
N ASN A 279 -11.54 8.15 1.59
CA ASN A 279 -10.32 7.41 1.34
C ASN A 279 -10.61 6.22 0.41
N LEU A 280 -10.22 6.32 -0.86
CA LEU A 280 -10.53 5.33 -1.89
C LEU A 280 -9.63 4.09 -1.79
N GLY A 281 -10.17 2.92 -2.16
CA GLY A 281 -9.40 1.68 -2.28
C GLY A 281 -8.59 1.63 -3.58
N ASN A 282 -7.65 0.68 -3.68
CA ASN A 282 -6.86 0.50 -4.89
C ASN A 282 -7.68 -0.19 -6.00
N PRO A 283 -7.56 0.25 -7.27
CA PRO A 283 -7.99 -0.52 -8.43
C PRO A 283 -6.86 -1.49 -8.85
N PRO A 284 -7.15 -2.65 -9.44
CA PRO A 284 -8.44 -3.29 -9.42
C PRO A 284 -8.77 -3.85 -8.03
N VAL A 285 -10.02 -3.72 -7.60
CA VAL A 285 -10.56 -4.53 -6.49
C VAL A 285 -10.53 -6.00 -6.92
N ALA A 286 -10.20 -6.91 -5.99
CA ALA A 286 -9.99 -8.34 -6.22
C ALA A 286 -10.90 -8.94 -7.31
N GLY A 287 -10.28 -9.58 -8.32
CA GLY A 287 -10.97 -10.24 -9.44
C GLY A 287 -11.09 -9.42 -10.74
N ARG A 288 -10.72 -8.13 -10.73
CA ARG A 288 -10.76 -7.30 -11.95
C ARG A 288 -9.38 -7.28 -12.59
N THR A 289 -9.23 -7.92 -13.74
CA THR A 289 -7.95 -8.08 -14.45
C THR A 289 -8.00 -7.38 -15.81
N ALA A 290 -6.83 -7.13 -16.40
CA ALA A 290 -6.71 -6.69 -17.77
C ALA A 290 -7.28 -7.79 -18.68
N THR A 291 -8.46 -7.56 -19.23
CA THR A 291 -9.18 -8.46 -20.14
C THR A 291 -9.91 -7.60 -21.18
N VAL A 292 -9.97 -8.09 -22.42
CA VAL A 292 -10.69 -7.40 -23.51
C VAL A 292 -12.15 -7.20 -23.13
N GLY A 293 -12.67 -5.97 -23.33
CA GLY A 293 -14.07 -5.63 -23.05
C GLY A 293 -14.44 -5.52 -21.57
N SER A 294 -13.48 -5.57 -20.64
CA SER A 294 -13.78 -5.44 -19.20
C SER A 294 -14.28 -4.04 -18.87
N THR A 295 -15.49 -3.97 -18.29
CA THR A 295 -16.09 -2.73 -17.77
C THR A 295 -15.69 -2.42 -16.33
N SER A 296 -14.93 -3.30 -15.68
CA SER A 296 -14.54 -3.17 -14.27
C SER A 296 -13.05 -2.94 -14.07
N PHE A 297 -12.24 -3.21 -15.09
CA PHE A 297 -10.79 -2.98 -15.07
C PHE A 297 -10.49 -1.48 -14.90
N GLY A 298 -9.55 -1.13 -14.02
CA GLY A 298 -9.21 0.26 -13.72
C GLY A 298 -10.25 1.06 -12.93
N ILE A 299 -11.36 0.45 -12.49
CA ILE A 299 -12.43 1.12 -11.72
C ILE A 299 -12.30 0.84 -10.22
N ILE A 300 -12.49 1.88 -9.40
CA ILE A 300 -12.61 1.82 -7.94
C ILE A 300 -14.09 1.80 -7.56
N THR A 301 -14.51 0.81 -6.76
CA THR A 301 -15.91 0.68 -6.31
C THR A 301 -16.10 0.76 -4.81
N GLY A 302 -15.06 1.12 -4.06
CA GLY A 302 -15.14 1.19 -2.61
C GLY A 302 -14.05 2.05 -2.01
N THR A 303 -14.27 2.40 -0.75
CA THR A 303 -13.26 3.02 0.11
C THR A 303 -12.22 2.00 0.53
N ARG A 304 -11.07 2.49 0.97
CA ARG A 304 -9.95 1.71 1.46
C ARG A 304 -10.30 0.85 2.67
N LEU A 305 -11.19 1.37 3.51
CA LEU A 305 -11.62 0.76 4.75
C LEU A 305 -13.16 0.66 4.77
N PRO A 306 -13.72 -0.35 5.45
CA PRO A 306 -15.16 -0.45 5.68
C PRO A 306 -15.74 0.79 6.36
N THR A 307 -17.04 1.01 6.17
CA THR A 307 -17.79 2.03 6.91
C THR A 307 -17.76 1.72 8.42
N GLY A 308 -17.34 2.69 9.23
CA GLY A 308 -17.26 2.54 10.68
C GLY A 308 -15.83 2.49 11.25
N ASP A 309 -14.82 2.24 10.41
CA ASP A 309 -13.42 2.24 10.82
C ASP A 309 -12.76 3.63 10.74
N SER A 310 -11.61 3.81 11.41
CA SER A 310 -10.80 5.02 11.31
C SER A 310 -10.44 5.32 9.85
N GLY A 311 -10.66 6.55 9.38
CA GLY A 311 -10.46 6.92 7.97
C GLY A 311 -11.60 6.55 7.01
N SER A 312 -12.73 6.05 7.53
CA SER A 312 -14.00 5.93 6.79
C SER A 312 -14.77 7.25 6.73
N ALA A 313 -16.11 7.24 6.78
CA ALA A 313 -16.92 8.44 6.87
C ALA A 313 -16.72 9.18 8.21
N ARG A 314 -17.11 10.45 8.27
CA ARG A 314 -17.02 11.25 9.49
C ARG A 314 -17.82 10.64 10.64
N GLN A 315 -17.21 10.57 11.82
CA GLN A 315 -17.85 10.09 13.04
C GLN A 315 -17.70 11.13 14.15
N LEU A 316 -18.78 11.37 14.90
CA LEU A 316 -18.79 12.29 16.02
C LEU A 316 -18.98 11.52 17.32
N GLN A 317 -18.18 11.82 18.32
CA GLN A 317 -18.28 11.24 19.66
C GLN A 317 -18.34 12.36 20.70
N PHE A 318 -19.16 12.15 21.73
CA PHE A 318 -19.29 13.05 22.86
C PHE A 318 -19.04 12.28 24.14
N ALA A 319 -18.26 12.87 25.06
CA ALA A 319 -17.98 12.25 26.35
C ALA A 319 -18.01 13.28 27.47
N LEU A 320 -18.47 12.83 28.63
CA LEU A 320 -18.39 13.55 29.90
C LEU A 320 -17.53 12.71 30.86
N LYS A 321 -16.49 13.33 31.41
CA LYS A 321 -15.69 12.75 32.48
C LYS A 321 -15.78 13.63 33.72
N VAL A 322 -16.06 13.01 34.86
CA VAL A 322 -16.17 13.66 36.16
C VAL A 322 -15.04 13.15 37.05
N LEU A 323 -14.24 14.05 37.59
CA LEU A 323 -13.10 13.77 38.47
C LEU A 323 -13.43 14.33 39.86
N PHE A 324 -13.50 13.44 40.85
CA PHE A 324 -13.81 13.75 42.26
C PHE A 324 -12.55 13.70 43.14
#